data_AF-A0ABD2P9E4-F1
#
_entry.id   AF-A0ABD2P9E4-F1
#
_cell.length_a   1.000
_cell.length_b   1.000
_cell.length_c   1.000
_cell.angle_alpha   90.00
_cell.angle_beta   90.00
_cell.angle_gamma   90.00
#
_symmetry.space_group_name_H-M   'P 1'
#
loop_
_entity.id
_entity.type
_entity.pdbx_description
1 polymer ?
#
loop_
_entity_poly.entity_id
_entity_poly.type
_entity_poly.pdbx_seq_one_letter_code
_entity_poly.pdbx_strand_id
1 'polypeptide(L)'
;GALEYADERSGSNSTAGSVSGSCSSNHSSDGTNQGALIFLHAGTYNGEFLVIDSDIALIGAAPGNVAESVILERESESTVMFVEGAKNAYAGHLTLKFSPDVTSTVPHHKHYCLEVGENCSPTIDHCIIRSTSV
;
A
#
# COMPACT_ATOMS: atom_id res chain seq x y z
N GLY A 1 1.11 15.61 60.92
CA GLY A 1 0.14 16.53 60.30
C GLY A 1 0.06 16.19 58.84
N ALA A 2 -1.17 16.07 58.34
CA ALA A 2 -1.48 15.79 56.94
C ALA A 2 -0.94 16.88 56.03
N LEU A 3 -0.68 16.54 54.76
CA LEU A 3 -1.24 17.24 53.61
C LEU A 3 -1.09 16.35 52.36
N GLU A 4 -2.24 16.08 51.77
CA GLU A 4 -2.52 15.42 50.50
C GLU A 4 -2.48 16.46 49.39
N TYR A 5 -1.95 16.12 48.21
CA TYR A 5 -2.39 16.67 46.93
C TYR A 5 -2.18 15.61 45.84
N ALA A 6 -3.26 15.23 45.18
CA ALA A 6 -3.30 14.36 44.01
C ALA A 6 -2.94 15.13 42.72
N ASP A 7 -2.39 14.43 41.72
CA ASP A 7 -2.76 14.67 40.32
C ASP A 7 -2.57 13.37 39.51
N GLU A 8 -3.58 13.07 38.70
CA GLU A 8 -3.66 11.96 37.77
C GLU A 8 -3.03 12.37 36.43
N ARG A 9 -2.15 11.53 35.86
CA ARG A 9 -2.22 11.30 34.40
C ARG A 9 -1.56 10.01 33.98
N SER A 10 -2.43 9.07 33.63
CA SER A 10 -2.15 7.91 32.79
C SER A 10 -1.62 8.36 31.42
N GLY A 11 -0.62 7.66 30.89
CA GLY A 11 0.03 8.01 29.62
C GLY A 11 0.71 6.81 28.95
N SER A 12 0.00 5.69 28.85
CA SER A 12 0.41 4.57 27.98
C SER A 12 0.13 4.96 26.53
N ASN A 13 1.14 5.39 25.77
CA ASN A 13 0.98 5.61 24.33
C ASN A 13 1.54 4.42 23.54
N SER A 14 0.78 3.33 23.56
CA SER A 14 0.90 2.25 22.57
C SER A 14 0.07 2.65 21.36
N THR A 15 0.70 3.15 20.30
CA THR A 15 0.05 3.29 18.98
C THR A 15 0.63 2.23 18.05
N ALA A 16 0.18 0.98 18.24
CA ALA A 16 0.07 0.05 17.13
C ALA A 16 -1.13 0.53 16.30
N GLY A 17 -0.86 1.26 15.22
CA GLY A 17 -1.88 1.73 14.30
C GLY A 17 -2.33 0.59 13.40
N SER A 18 -3.23 -0.26 13.88
CA SER A 18 -4.05 -1.09 12.99
C SER A 18 -5.06 -0.18 12.29
N VAL A 19 -4.81 0.17 11.03
CA VAL A 19 -5.76 0.93 10.21
C VAL A 19 -6.91 0.02 9.76
N SER A 20 -7.85 -0.26 10.67
CA SER A 20 -9.15 -0.78 10.28
C SER A 20 -10.02 0.37 9.78
N GLY A 21 -9.85 0.74 8.51
CA GLY A 21 -10.73 1.68 7.81
C GLY A 21 -12.13 1.10 7.71
N SER A 22 -13.00 1.43 8.66
CA SER A 22 -14.42 1.05 8.64
C SER A 22 -15.23 2.17 8.01
N CYS A 23 -15.42 2.13 6.69
CA CYS A 23 -16.46 2.91 6.03
C CYS A 23 -17.75 2.07 5.96
N SER A 24 -18.64 2.29 6.93
CA SER A 24 -19.99 1.73 6.89
C SER A 24 -20.82 2.49 5.84
N SER A 25 -20.79 2.03 4.60
CA SER A 25 -21.69 2.48 3.55
C SER A 25 -22.85 1.50 3.42
N ASN A 26 -23.88 1.68 4.24
CA ASN A 26 -25.18 1.05 3.98
C ASN A 26 -25.84 1.77 2.79
N HIS A 27 -25.50 1.38 1.56
CA HIS A 27 -26.27 1.72 0.38
C HIS A 27 -26.40 0.51 -0.55
N SER A 28 -27.51 -0.20 -0.41
CA SER A 28 -27.94 -1.23 -1.34
C SER A 28 -28.82 -0.61 -2.42
N SER A 29 -28.30 -0.45 -3.64
CA SER A 29 -29.09 -0.46 -4.89
C SER A 29 -28.19 -0.33 -6.14
N ASP A 30 -27.96 -1.45 -6.82
CA ASP A 30 -27.79 -1.60 -8.28
C ASP A 30 -27.07 -0.45 -9.04
N GLY A 31 -25.83 -0.16 -8.67
CA GLY A 31 -24.98 0.86 -9.29
C GLY A 31 -23.52 0.43 -9.20
N THR A 32 -22.74 0.70 -10.24
CA THR A 32 -21.33 0.32 -10.36
C THR A 32 -20.58 0.49 -9.03
N ASN A 33 -19.97 -0.60 -8.54
CA ASN A 33 -19.17 -0.60 -7.32
C ASN A 33 -17.94 0.28 -7.57
N GLN A 34 -18.07 1.60 -7.37
CA GLN A 34 -16.97 2.53 -7.55
C GLN A 34 -16.05 2.35 -6.35
N GLY A 35 -15.02 1.53 -6.58
CA GLY A 35 -13.95 1.27 -5.63
C GLY A 35 -13.36 2.52 -4.98
N ALA A 36 -12.73 2.35 -3.82
CA ALA A 36 -12.10 3.47 -3.13
C ALA A 36 -11.00 4.10 -4.01
N LEU A 37 -10.94 5.43 -4.04
CA LEU A 37 -9.92 6.19 -4.76
C LEU A 37 -8.85 6.70 -3.78
N ILE A 38 -7.60 6.38 -4.05
CA ILE A 38 -6.44 6.68 -3.19
C ILE A 38 -5.41 7.45 -4.02
N PHE A 39 -5.09 8.67 -3.58
CA PHE A 39 -3.99 9.45 -4.14
C PHE A 39 -2.72 9.28 -3.31
N LEU A 40 -1.64 8.83 -3.92
CA LEU A 40 -0.31 8.81 -3.29
C LEU A 40 0.45 10.06 -3.67
N HIS A 41 0.75 10.88 -2.67
CA HIS A 41 1.56 12.06 -2.89
C HIS A 41 3.03 11.73 -3.18
N ALA A 42 3.75 12.68 -3.78
CA ALA A 42 5.18 12.58 -4.04
C ALA A 42 5.96 12.10 -2.81
N GLY A 43 6.86 11.15 -3.01
CA GLY A 43 7.67 10.54 -1.97
C GLY A 43 8.10 9.12 -2.31
N THR A 44 9.07 8.63 -1.54
CA THR A 44 9.46 7.21 -1.55
C THR A 44 8.88 6.54 -0.31
N TYR A 45 7.98 5.59 -0.54
CA TYR A 45 7.33 4.80 0.49
C TYR A 45 8.08 3.47 0.60
N ASN A 46 8.68 3.26 1.78
CA ASN A 46 9.44 2.06 2.12
C ASN A 46 8.72 1.32 3.24
N GLY A 47 8.88 -0.01 3.30
CA GLY A 47 8.61 -0.80 4.52
C GLY A 47 7.31 -1.58 4.56
N GLU A 48 6.31 -1.24 3.74
CA GLU A 48 5.01 -1.93 3.74
C GLU A 48 4.84 -2.87 2.53
N PHE A 49 4.28 -4.05 2.78
CA PHE A 49 3.82 -4.96 1.74
C PHE A 49 2.36 -4.66 1.43
N LEU A 50 2.08 -4.24 0.19
CA LEU A 50 0.73 -3.86 -0.21
C LEU A 50 0.00 -5.04 -0.84
N VAL A 51 -1.05 -5.50 -0.15
CA VAL A 51 -2.00 -6.50 -0.66
C VAL A 51 -3.32 -5.79 -0.99
N ILE A 52 -3.77 -5.93 -2.23
CA ILE A 52 -4.99 -5.32 -2.75
C ILE A 52 -5.99 -6.43 -3.06
N ASP A 53 -7.00 -6.56 -2.20
CA ASP A 53 -8.04 -7.60 -2.21
C ASP A 53 -9.43 -7.05 -2.58
N SER A 54 -9.47 -5.83 -3.09
CA SER A 54 -10.71 -5.13 -3.43
C SER A 54 -10.51 -4.21 -4.62
N ASP A 55 -11.61 -3.84 -5.27
CA ASP A 55 -11.60 -2.84 -6.33
C ASP A 55 -11.28 -1.48 -5.72
N ILE A 56 -10.04 -1.01 -5.93
CA ILE A 56 -9.58 0.33 -5.57
C ILE A 56 -8.84 0.96 -6.74
N ALA A 57 -8.78 2.29 -6.78
CA ALA A 57 -7.93 3.03 -7.69
C ALA A 57 -6.79 3.70 -6.91
N LEU A 58 -5.56 3.29 -7.21
CA LEU A 58 -4.32 3.74 -6.60
C LEU A 58 -3.58 4.64 -7.60
N ILE A 59 -3.53 5.95 -7.36
CA ILE A 59 -3.04 6.93 -8.33
C ILE A 59 -1.93 7.77 -7.72
N GLY A 60 -0.76 7.83 -8.36
CA GLY A 60 0.27 8.79 -7.99
C GLY A 60 -0.16 10.24 -8.23
N ALA A 61 0.21 11.14 -7.34
CA ALA A 61 -0.17 12.56 -7.36
C ALA A 61 1.03 13.45 -7.02
N ALA A 62 1.64 14.02 -8.05
CA ALA A 62 2.78 14.90 -7.94
C ALA A 62 2.77 15.91 -9.10
N PRO A 63 3.46 17.07 -8.98
CA PRO A 63 3.70 17.93 -10.13
C PRO A 63 4.72 17.30 -11.08
N GLY A 64 4.61 17.60 -12.38
CA GLY A 64 5.59 17.15 -13.38
C GLY A 64 5.48 15.67 -13.72
N ASN A 65 6.62 14.98 -13.85
CA ASN A 65 6.64 13.55 -14.14
C ASN A 65 6.25 12.75 -12.88
N VAL A 66 4.97 12.44 -12.77
CA VAL A 66 4.37 11.85 -11.56
C VAL A 66 5.01 10.51 -11.21
N ALA A 67 5.19 9.64 -12.21
CA ALA A 67 5.69 8.30 -11.99
C ALA A 67 7.11 8.29 -11.40
N GLU A 68 7.95 9.29 -11.71
CA GLU A 68 9.29 9.43 -11.12
C GLU A 68 9.28 10.02 -9.71
N SER A 69 8.17 10.63 -9.29
CA SER A 69 8.04 11.34 -8.03
C SER A 69 7.32 10.54 -6.94
N VAL A 70 6.60 9.48 -7.30
CA VAL A 70 5.86 8.60 -6.38
C VAL A 70 6.43 7.20 -6.50
N ILE A 71 7.20 6.75 -5.50
CA ILE A 71 7.96 5.50 -5.56
C ILE A 71 7.53 4.59 -4.42
N LEU A 72 7.09 3.39 -4.74
CA LEU A 72 6.89 2.29 -3.80
C LEU A 72 8.10 1.36 -3.91
N GLU A 73 8.86 1.19 -2.84
CA GLU A 73 10.12 0.45 -2.84
C GLU A 73 10.14 -0.65 -1.77
N ARG A 74 10.60 -1.85 -2.16
CA ARG A 74 10.77 -3.02 -1.29
C ARG A 74 12.08 -3.76 -1.57
N GLU A 75 12.60 -4.40 -0.53
CA GLU A 75 13.89 -5.12 -0.55
C GLU A 75 13.77 -6.61 -0.18
N SER A 76 12.64 -7.05 0.37
CA SER A 76 12.47 -8.41 0.90
C SER A 76 11.25 -9.15 0.35
N GLU A 77 10.13 -8.47 0.16
CA GLU A 77 8.86 -9.05 -0.31
C GLU A 77 8.40 -8.39 -1.61
N SER A 78 7.31 -8.89 -2.20
CA SER A 78 6.72 -8.25 -3.37
C SER A 78 6.32 -6.81 -3.06
N THR A 79 6.47 -5.87 -4.00
CA THR A 79 6.13 -4.46 -3.73
C THR A 79 4.62 -4.26 -3.65
N VAL A 80 3.89 -4.85 -4.59
CA VAL A 80 2.42 -4.84 -4.64
C VAL A 80 1.92 -6.21 -5.10
N MET A 81 0.88 -6.71 -4.43
CA MET A 81 0.19 -7.95 -4.79
C MET A 81 -1.32 -7.71 -4.89
N PHE A 82 -1.88 -8.00 -6.06
CA PHE A 82 -3.33 -8.03 -6.27
C PHE A 82 -3.85 -9.45 -6.06
N VAL A 83 -4.94 -9.62 -5.34
CA VAL A 83 -5.55 -10.92 -5.04
C VAL A 83 -7.06 -10.92 -5.32
N GLU A 84 -7.73 -12.03 -5.02
CA GLU A 84 -9.17 -12.17 -5.18
C GLU A 84 -9.93 -10.96 -4.61
N GLY A 85 -10.79 -10.36 -5.44
CA GLY A 85 -11.57 -9.18 -5.11
C GLY A 85 -11.11 -7.89 -5.81
N ALA A 86 -9.89 -7.87 -6.37
CA ALA A 86 -9.35 -6.78 -7.20
C ALA A 86 -9.61 -6.97 -8.71
N LYS A 87 -10.87 -7.10 -9.12
CA LYS A 87 -11.26 -7.36 -10.52
C LYS A 87 -11.24 -6.12 -11.41
N ASN A 88 -11.51 -4.96 -10.83
CA ASN A 88 -11.53 -3.65 -11.46
C ASN A 88 -10.56 -2.68 -10.77
N ALA A 89 -9.62 -3.20 -9.99
CA ALA A 89 -8.61 -2.37 -9.36
C ALA A 89 -7.73 -1.68 -10.41
N TYR A 90 -7.26 -0.49 -10.09
CA TYR A 90 -6.40 0.33 -10.93
C TYR A 90 -5.18 0.74 -10.14
N ALA A 91 -3.99 0.63 -10.73
CA ALA A 91 -2.78 1.28 -10.21
C ALA A 91 -2.10 2.05 -11.34
N GLY A 92 -1.83 3.32 -11.10
CA GLY A 92 -1.19 4.14 -12.12
C GLY A 92 -0.42 5.35 -11.64
N HIS A 93 0.41 5.86 -12.56
CA HIS A 93 1.21 7.07 -12.37
C HIS A 93 2.19 7.00 -11.18
N LEU A 94 2.78 5.82 -10.94
CA LEU A 94 3.74 5.59 -9.84
C LEU A 94 4.88 4.68 -10.29
N THR A 95 5.97 4.65 -9.54
CA THR A 95 7.05 3.69 -9.71
C THR A 95 6.88 2.55 -8.71
N LEU A 96 6.86 1.31 -9.20
CA LEU A 96 7.07 0.11 -8.38
C LEU A 96 8.53 -0.27 -8.49
N LYS A 97 9.21 -0.39 -7.35
CA LYS A 97 10.61 -0.76 -7.27
C LYS A 97 10.81 -1.95 -6.33
N PHE A 98 11.50 -2.96 -6.83
CA PHE A 98 12.02 -4.06 -6.03
C PHE A 98 13.55 -4.06 -6.11
N SER A 99 14.18 -3.81 -4.97
CA SER A 99 15.63 -3.69 -4.82
C SER A 99 16.12 -4.61 -3.70
N PRO A 100 16.29 -5.91 -3.99
CA PRO A 100 16.63 -6.88 -2.98
C PRO A 100 17.95 -6.57 -2.27
N ASP A 101 17.94 -6.77 -0.96
CA ASP A 101 19.11 -6.52 -0.12
C ASP A 101 20.17 -7.62 -0.33
N VAL A 102 21.42 -7.23 -0.56
CA VAL A 102 22.53 -8.14 -0.97
C VAL A 102 22.85 -9.20 0.11
N THR A 103 22.44 -8.97 1.36
CA THR A 103 22.60 -9.90 2.48
C THR A 103 21.46 -10.91 2.64
N SER A 104 20.41 -10.83 1.81
CA SER A 104 19.30 -11.76 1.84
C SER A 104 19.78 -13.18 1.49
N THR A 105 19.77 -14.07 2.46
CA THR A 105 19.97 -15.51 2.24
C THR A 105 18.71 -16.19 1.69
N VAL A 106 17.60 -15.45 1.54
CA VAL A 106 16.34 -15.94 0.98
C VAL A 106 16.47 -15.97 -0.54
N PRO A 107 16.21 -17.10 -1.19
CA PRO A 107 16.24 -17.16 -2.64
C PRO A 107 15.24 -16.16 -3.25
N HIS A 108 15.72 -15.20 -4.04
CA HIS A 108 14.90 -14.15 -4.66
C HIS A 108 13.84 -14.66 -5.66
N HIS A 109 13.82 -15.97 -5.97
CA HIS A 109 12.86 -16.57 -6.89
C HIS A 109 11.42 -16.64 -6.37
N LYS A 110 11.11 -15.99 -5.24
CA LYS A 110 9.78 -15.96 -4.62
C LYS A 110 9.20 -14.55 -4.42
N HIS A 111 9.93 -13.50 -4.78
CA HIS A 111 9.49 -12.11 -4.56
C HIS A 111 9.49 -11.34 -5.87
N TYR A 112 8.40 -10.61 -6.13
CA TYR A 112 8.15 -9.96 -7.40
C TYR A 112 7.93 -8.46 -7.20
N CYS A 113 8.41 -7.61 -8.11
CA CYS A 113 8.09 -6.18 -8.04
C CYS A 113 6.57 -5.92 -8.11
N LEU A 114 5.84 -6.75 -8.84
CA LEU A 114 4.38 -6.70 -8.96
C LEU A 114 3.86 -8.12 -9.13
N GLU A 115 2.82 -8.47 -8.39
CA GLU A 115 2.17 -9.77 -8.43
C GLU A 115 0.67 -9.61 -8.71
N VAL A 116 0.17 -10.41 -9.67
CA VAL A 116 -1.25 -10.52 -9.99
C VAL A 116 -1.65 -11.95 -9.69
N GLY A 117 -2.34 -12.13 -8.55
CA GLY A 117 -2.77 -13.41 -8.03
C GLY A 117 -4.01 -13.95 -8.74
N GLU A 118 -4.61 -14.97 -8.13
CA GLU A 118 -5.78 -15.66 -8.70
C GLU A 118 -7.06 -14.82 -8.62
N ASN A 119 -7.96 -15.02 -9.59
CA ASN A 119 -9.30 -14.42 -9.62
C ASN A 119 -9.36 -12.88 -9.53
N CYS A 120 -8.30 -12.21 -9.98
CA CYS A 120 -8.21 -10.75 -10.09
C CYS A 120 -7.81 -10.31 -11.51
N SER A 121 -8.08 -9.04 -11.83
CA SER A 121 -7.82 -8.47 -13.16
C SER A 121 -7.52 -6.97 -13.09
N PRO A 122 -6.50 -6.54 -12.33
CA PRO A 122 -6.18 -5.13 -12.17
C PRO A 122 -5.71 -4.49 -13.49
N THR A 123 -5.96 -3.19 -13.63
CA THR A 123 -5.38 -2.37 -14.69
C THR A 123 -4.14 -1.65 -14.18
N ILE A 124 -3.01 -1.85 -14.84
CA ILE A 124 -1.72 -1.21 -14.52
C ILE A 124 -1.37 -0.23 -15.64
N ASP A 125 -1.30 1.06 -15.32
CA ASP A 125 -1.29 2.12 -16.33
C ASP A 125 -0.32 3.25 -15.97
N HIS A 126 0.50 3.70 -16.94
CA HIS A 126 1.53 4.74 -16.73
C HIS A 126 2.46 4.50 -15.53
N CYS A 127 2.64 3.25 -15.12
CA CYS A 127 3.59 2.87 -14.09
C CYS A 127 5.00 2.70 -14.66
N ILE A 128 6.00 2.99 -13.85
CA ILE A 128 7.39 2.56 -14.10
C ILE A 128 7.65 1.35 -13.21
N ILE A 129 8.02 0.21 -13.80
CA ILE A 129 8.35 -1.01 -13.04
C ILE A 129 9.87 -1.20 -13.09
N ARG A 130 10.51 -1.22 -11.92
CA ARG A 130 11.96 -1.41 -11.77
C ARG A 130 12.23 -2.59 -10.85
N SER A 131 12.99 -3.56 -11.33
CA SER A 131 13.45 -4.68 -10.53
C SER A 131 14.95 -4.85 -10.73
N THR A 132 15.69 -5.03 -9.64
CA THR A 132 17.11 -5.38 -9.68
C THR A 132 17.33 -6.80 -9.17
N SER A 133 18.30 -7.50 -9.73
CA SER A 133 18.78 -8.80 -9.23
C SER A 133 20.24 -8.70 -8.84
N VAL A 134 20.66 -9.49 -7.84
CA VAL A 134 22.06 -9.67 -7.44
C VAL A 134 22.69 -10.88 -8.13
#